data_AF-A7SYU5-F1
#
_entry.id   AF-A7SYU5-F1
#
_cell.length_a   1.000
_cell.length_b   1.000
_cell.length_c   1.000
_cell.angle_alpha   90.00
_cell.angle_beta   90.00
_cell.angle_gamma   90.00
#
_symmetry.space_group_name_H-M   'P 1'
#
loop_
_entity.id
_entity.type
_entity.pdbx_description
1 polymer ?
#
loop_
_entity_poly.entity_id
_entity_poly.type
_entity_poly.pdbx_seq_one_letter_code
_entity_poly.pdbx_strand_id
1 'polypeptide(L)'
;QRNSLETAICHRLIGLVMAFHELTQSALPDGPCTEATLKALTKLYVSLGSVAKYYTSLYNQRLGYLSPKFEKLVKLSGTHLSQQVYALITYIQSAQALSLQEHVGKAKKKAPKGQAVPGKAKVMKEMKFIPNLIYAIEQYEKFLIQLSKKSKINLMEHIKRSTARDFRINGATLEAALREESSDEEDE
;
A
#
# COMPACT_ATOMS: atom_id res chain seq x y z
N GLN A 1 6.56 11.23 32.33
CA GLN A 1 7.35 10.26 31.54
C GLN A 1 6.54 9.51 30.47
N ARG A 2 5.32 9.04 30.74
CA ARG A 2 4.50 8.34 29.73
C ARG A 2 4.16 9.22 28.51
N ASN A 3 3.55 10.40 28.74
CA ASN A 3 3.17 11.32 27.67
C ASN A 3 4.36 11.80 26.81
N SER A 4 5.54 11.96 27.40
CA SER A 4 6.76 12.34 26.67
C SER A 4 7.24 11.20 25.74
N LEU A 5 7.12 9.95 26.18
CA LEU A 5 7.44 8.78 25.36
C LEU A 5 6.42 8.60 24.23
N GLU A 6 5.12 8.70 24.53
CA GLU A 6 4.04 8.65 23.53
C GLU A 6 4.26 9.70 22.42
N THR A 7 4.58 10.93 22.83
CA THR A 7 4.88 12.05 21.93
C THR A 7 6.12 11.78 21.08
N ALA A 8 7.17 11.20 21.66
CA ALA A 8 8.40 10.84 20.94
C ALA A 8 8.16 9.73 19.90
N ILE A 9 7.39 8.70 20.26
CA ILE A 9 7.00 7.61 19.35
C ILE A 9 6.20 8.17 18.18
N CYS A 10 5.18 8.99 18.45
CA CYS A 10 4.37 9.61 17.38
C CYS A 10 5.23 10.48 16.47
N HIS A 11 6.18 11.25 17.02
CA HIS A 11 7.08 12.07 16.22
C HIS A 11 7.99 11.25 15.30
N ARG A 12 8.56 10.15 15.80
CA ARG A 12 9.38 9.24 14.98
C ARG A 12 8.55 8.59 13.86
N LEU A 13 7.34 8.15 14.19
CA LEU A 13 6.43 7.57 13.19
C LEU A 13 5.99 8.58 12.14
N ILE A 14 5.80 9.85 12.49
CA ILE A 14 5.56 10.92 11.52
C ILE A 14 6.75 11.04 10.55
N GLY A 15 7.98 11.05 11.06
CA GLY A 15 9.18 11.07 10.22
C GLY A 15 9.25 9.89 9.25
N LEU A 16 8.91 8.68 9.73
CA LEU A 16 8.82 7.49 8.87
C LEU A 16 7.71 7.63 7.81
N VAL A 17 6.51 8.09 8.19
CA VAL A 17 5.41 8.33 7.25
C VAL A 17 5.84 9.27 6.12
N MET A 18 6.56 10.36 6.44
CA MET A 18 7.06 11.28 5.43
C MET A 18 8.14 10.65 4.54
N ALA A 19 9.09 9.90 5.13
CA ALA A 19 10.12 9.22 4.34
C ALA A 19 9.51 8.18 3.38
N PHE A 20 8.50 7.43 3.84
CA PHE A 20 7.79 6.48 2.98
C PHE A 20 6.90 7.17 1.94
N HIS A 21 6.37 8.36 2.21
CA HIS A 21 5.63 9.15 1.23
C HIS A 21 6.50 9.53 0.01
N GLU A 22 7.77 9.90 0.23
CA GLU A 22 8.70 10.16 -0.87
C GLU A 22 9.09 8.85 -1.59
N LEU A 23 9.33 7.78 -0.83
CA LEU A 23 9.71 6.49 -1.40
C LEU A 23 8.60 5.86 -2.26
N THR A 24 7.33 6.01 -1.87
CA THR A 24 6.20 5.48 -2.65
C THR A 24 5.92 6.26 -3.93
N GLN A 25 6.44 7.48 -4.04
CA GLN A 25 6.37 8.29 -5.27
C GLN A 25 7.55 8.07 -6.21
N SER A 26 8.58 7.35 -5.74
CA SER A 26 9.75 7.04 -6.54
C SER A 26 9.45 5.91 -7.53
N ALA A 27 10.02 5.98 -8.73
CA ALA A 27 10.00 4.89 -9.69
C ALA A 27 10.92 3.75 -9.19
N LEU A 28 10.35 2.84 -8.40
CA LEU A 28 11.10 1.72 -7.84
C LEU A 28 11.43 0.71 -8.95
N PRO A 29 12.69 0.24 -9.05
CA PRO A 29 13.05 -0.78 -10.02
C PRO A 29 12.48 -2.14 -9.59
N ASP A 30 12.17 -2.97 -10.58
CA ASP A 30 11.75 -4.34 -10.33
C ASP A 30 12.82 -5.12 -9.54
N GLY A 31 12.37 -5.92 -8.59
CA GLY A 31 13.18 -6.82 -7.81
C GLY A 31 13.27 -6.48 -6.31
N PRO A 32 14.45 -6.69 -5.68
CA PRO A 32 14.59 -6.63 -4.22
C PRO A 32 14.21 -5.30 -3.57
N CYS A 33 14.39 -4.17 -4.28
CA CYS A 33 14.06 -2.85 -3.76
C CYS A 33 12.55 -2.67 -3.57
N THR A 34 11.76 -3.08 -4.55
CA THR A 34 10.29 -3.08 -4.46
C THR A 34 9.81 -4.04 -3.38
N GLU A 35 10.34 -5.27 -3.30
CA GLU A 35 10.00 -6.21 -2.21
C GLU A 35 10.31 -5.62 -0.81
N ALA A 36 11.49 -5.02 -0.64
CA ALA A 36 11.92 -4.44 0.62
C ALA A 36 11.00 -3.27 1.03
N THR A 37 10.62 -2.44 0.07
CA THR A 37 9.71 -1.32 0.28
C THR A 37 8.32 -1.80 0.72
N LEU A 38 7.74 -2.78 0.03
CA LEU A 38 6.43 -3.35 0.41
C LEU A 38 6.45 -3.97 1.81
N LYS A 39 7.51 -4.71 2.16
CA LYS A 39 7.69 -5.28 3.51
C LYS A 39 7.82 -4.18 4.57
N ALA A 40 8.57 -3.12 4.28
CA ALA A 40 8.80 -2.03 5.22
C ALA A 40 7.53 -1.20 5.44
N LEU A 41 6.76 -0.92 4.38
CA LEU A 41 5.42 -0.34 4.46
C LEU A 41 4.48 -1.20 5.31
N THR A 42 4.50 -2.53 5.10
CA THR A 42 3.68 -3.46 5.91
C THR A 42 4.02 -3.33 7.39
N LYS A 43 5.33 -3.31 7.73
CA LYS A 43 5.78 -3.13 9.12
C LYS A 43 5.35 -1.78 9.68
N LEU A 44 5.43 -0.70 8.90
CA LEU A 44 4.98 0.63 9.32
C LEU A 44 3.48 0.61 9.68
N TYR A 45 2.61 0.06 8.84
CA TYR A 45 1.17 -0.05 9.14
C TYR A 45 0.89 -0.93 10.36
N VAL A 46 1.65 -2.02 10.56
CA VAL A 46 1.56 -2.84 11.78
C VAL A 46 1.96 -2.02 13.02
N SER A 47 2.99 -1.19 12.94
CA SER A 47 3.39 -0.28 14.02
C SER A 47 2.34 0.78 14.30
N LEU A 48 1.77 1.42 13.27
CA LEU A 48 0.66 2.37 13.42
C LEU A 48 -0.56 1.72 14.08
N GLY A 49 -0.92 0.51 13.66
CA GLY A 49 -1.98 -0.30 14.28
C GLY A 49 -1.70 -0.63 15.74
N SER A 50 -0.44 -0.92 16.09
CA SER A 50 -0.03 -1.18 17.47
C SER A 50 -0.22 0.06 18.35
N VAL A 51 0.10 1.26 17.85
CA VAL A 51 -0.14 2.52 18.57
C VAL A 51 -1.65 2.79 18.73
N ALA A 52 -2.47 2.53 17.71
CA ALA A 52 -3.93 2.66 17.82
C ALA A 52 -4.52 1.69 18.87
N LYS A 53 -4.03 0.44 18.92
CA LYS A 53 -4.40 -0.52 19.97
C LYS A 53 -3.97 -0.05 21.36
N TYR A 54 -2.77 0.51 21.48
CA TYR A 54 -2.27 1.06 22.73
C TYR A 54 -3.22 2.14 23.28
N TYR A 55 -3.58 3.15 22.46
CA TYR A 55 -4.54 4.16 22.88
C TYR A 55 -5.92 3.58 23.17
N THR A 56 -6.36 2.57 22.41
CA THR A 56 -7.62 1.84 22.69
C THR A 56 -7.60 1.22 24.10
N SER A 57 -6.47 0.61 24.49
CA SER A 57 -6.28 0.06 25.83
C SER A 57 -6.29 1.14 26.92
N LEU A 58 -5.64 2.30 26.68
CA LEU A 58 -5.68 3.43 27.62
C LEU A 58 -7.11 3.93 27.86
N TYR A 59 -7.91 4.06 26.81
CA TYR A 59 -9.32 4.43 26.94
C TYR A 59 -10.14 3.37 27.70
N ASN A 60 -9.85 2.08 27.52
CA ASN A 60 -10.50 1.02 28.31
C ASN A 60 -10.17 1.12 29.80
N GLN A 61 -8.97 1.57 30.15
CA GLN A 61 -8.52 1.76 31.53
C GLN A 61 -8.95 3.11 32.13
N ARG A 62 -9.77 3.90 31.43
CA ARG A 62 -10.17 5.26 31.82
C ARG A 62 -8.99 6.25 31.97
N LEU A 63 -7.87 5.95 31.33
CA LEU A 63 -6.68 6.81 31.24
C LEU A 63 -6.55 7.47 29.85
N GLY A 64 -7.68 7.55 29.13
CA GLY A 64 -7.74 7.93 27.73
C GLY A 64 -7.48 9.42 27.51
N TYR A 65 -6.37 9.72 26.84
CA TYR A 65 -6.05 11.02 26.29
C TYR A 65 -5.32 10.80 24.96
N LEU A 66 -5.81 11.40 23.88
CA LEU A 66 -5.09 11.39 22.61
C LEU A 66 -4.15 12.61 22.57
N SER A 67 -2.89 12.37 22.26
CA SER A 67 -1.96 13.47 22.03
C SER A 67 -2.21 14.13 20.66
N PRO A 68 -2.05 15.46 20.52
CA PRO A 68 -2.18 16.13 19.22
C PRO A 68 -1.21 15.58 18.16
N LYS A 69 -0.05 15.05 18.59
CA LYS A 69 0.89 14.38 17.67
C LYS A 69 0.34 13.08 17.12
N PHE A 70 -0.45 12.33 17.91
CA PHE A 70 -1.12 11.13 17.41
C PHE A 70 -2.19 11.48 16.38
N GLU A 71 -3.01 12.50 16.63
CA GLU A 71 -3.99 12.97 15.64
C GLU A 71 -3.31 13.41 14.34
N LYS A 72 -2.21 14.18 14.44
CA LYS A 72 -1.39 14.55 13.28
C LYS A 72 -0.84 13.32 12.54
N LEU A 73 -0.35 12.32 13.28
CA LEU A 73 0.16 11.07 12.70
C LEU A 73 -0.94 10.34 11.91
N VAL A 74 -2.14 10.21 12.48
CA VAL A 74 -3.29 9.57 11.81
C VAL A 74 -3.64 10.34 10.55
N LYS A 75 -3.77 11.67 10.62
CA LYS A 75 -4.04 12.52 9.46
C LYS A 75 -3.02 12.33 8.34
N LEU A 76 -1.73 12.37 8.65
CA LEU A 76 -0.66 12.20 7.64
C LEU A 76 -0.66 10.79 7.05
N SER A 77 -0.92 9.76 7.86
CA SER A 77 -1.01 8.38 7.37
C SER A 77 -2.15 8.20 6.35
N GLY A 78 -3.29 8.86 6.55
CA GLY A 78 -4.42 8.81 5.62
C GLY A 78 -4.24 9.66 4.37
N THR A 79 -3.71 10.88 4.53
CA THR A 79 -3.58 11.85 3.43
C THR A 79 -2.36 11.63 2.55
N HIS A 80 -1.18 11.39 3.15
CA HIS A 80 0.08 11.31 2.41
C HIS A 80 0.47 9.87 2.09
N LEU A 81 0.30 8.95 3.05
CA LEU A 81 0.82 7.59 2.88
C LEU A 81 -0.17 6.68 2.16
N SER A 82 -1.38 6.46 2.71
CA SER A 82 -2.31 5.46 2.14
C SER A 82 -2.64 5.71 0.68
N GLN A 83 -2.85 6.97 0.28
CA GLN A 83 -3.11 7.32 -1.12
C GLN A 83 -1.94 6.93 -2.04
N GLN A 84 -0.72 7.28 -1.66
CA GLN A 84 0.46 6.96 -2.46
C GLN A 84 0.82 5.48 -2.43
N VAL A 85 0.50 4.76 -1.35
CA VAL A 85 0.64 3.30 -1.32
C VAL A 85 -0.28 2.63 -2.33
N TYR A 86 -1.52 3.09 -2.48
CA TYR A 86 -2.41 2.55 -3.51
C TYR A 86 -1.97 2.88 -4.94
N ALA A 87 -1.41 4.08 -5.15
CA ALA A 87 -0.83 4.46 -6.43
C ALA A 87 0.40 3.57 -6.77
N LEU A 88 1.29 3.35 -5.80
CA LEU A 88 2.44 2.45 -5.94
C LEU A 88 2.00 1.01 -6.27
N ILE A 89 0.98 0.48 -5.59
CA ILE A 89 0.45 -0.86 -5.87
C ILE A 89 -0.01 -0.95 -7.33
N THR A 90 -0.77 0.06 -7.82
CA THR A 90 -1.20 0.11 -9.21
C THR A 90 -0.02 0.22 -10.18
N TYR A 91 0.99 1.03 -9.89
CA TYR A 91 2.22 1.12 -10.67
C TYR A 91 2.93 -0.23 -10.80
N ILE A 92 3.14 -0.94 -9.67
CA ILE A 92 3.79 -2.26 -9.65
C ILE A 92 2.98 -3.26 -10.49
N GLN A 93 1.65 -3.26 -10.34
CA GLN A 93 0.78 -4.16 -11.10
C GLN A 93 0.83 -3.87 -12.61
N SER A 94 0.82 -2.60 -13.02
CA SER A 94 0.93 -2.20 -14.43
C SER A 94 2.28 -2.56 -15.05
N ALA A 95 3.39 -2.26 -14.35
CA ALA A 95 4.74 -2.58 -14.82
C ALA A 95 4.91 -4.10 -15.06
N GLN A 96 4.30 -4.91 -14.19
CA GLN A 96 4.32 -6.36 -14.32
C GLN A 96 3.48 -6.89 -15.48
N ALA A 97 2.32 -6.28 -15.75
CA ALA A 97 1.48 -6.65 -16.90
C ALA A 97 2.23 -6.45 -18.23
N LEU A 98 2.95 -5.32 -18.37
CA LEU A 98 3.78 -5.01 -19.53
C LEU A 98 4.93 -6.01 -19.70
N SER A 99 5.65 -6.33 -18.61
CA SER A 99 6.73 -7.33 -18.63
C SER A 99 6.22 -8.72 -19.07
N LEU A 100 5.01 -9.11 -18.66
CA LEU A 100 4.38 -10.36 -19.07
C LEU A 100 4.02 -10.37 -20.57
N GLN A 101 3.51 -9.27 -21.13
CA GLN A 101 3.21 -9.14 -22.56
C GLN A 101 4.48 -9.18 -23.43
N GLU A 102 5.54 -8.47 -23.07
CA GLU A 102 6.80 -8.46 -23.83
C GLU A 102 7.44 -9.86 -23.92
N HIS A 103 7.35 -10.65 -22.85
CA HIS A 103 7.85 -12.02 -22.84
C HIS A 103 6.98 -12.99 -23.66
N VAL A 104 5.68 -12.74 -23.79
CA VAL A 104 4.77 -13.52 -24.65
C VAL A 104 5.01 -13.20 -26.13
N GLY A 105 5.25 -11.93 -26.48
CA GLY A 105 5.57 -11.50 -27.85
C GLY A 105 6.87 -12.11 -28.40
N LYS A 106 7.91 -12.25 -27.56
CA LYS A 106 9.17 -12.92 -27.94
C LYS A 106 9.08 -14.45 -27.94
N ALA A 107 8.20 -15.04 -27.11
CA ALA A 107 8.01 -16.49 -27.05
C ALA A 107 7.28 -17.08 -28.28
N LYS A 108 6.51 -16.28 -29.04
CA LYS A 108 5.92 -16.72 -30.32
C LYS A 108 6.95 -17.08 -31.39
N LYS A 109 8.24 -16.71 -31.25
CA LYS A 109 9.29 -16.98 -32.26
C LYS A 109 10.30 -18.07 -31.94
N LYS A 110 10.35 -18.69 -30.74
CA LYS A 110 11.21 -19.87 -30.42
C LYS A 110 11.06 -20.29 -28.94
N ALA A 111 10.25 -21.30 -28.62
CA ALA A 111 10.51 -22.23 -27.48
C ALA A 111 9.50 -23.41 -27.43
N PRO A 112 9.93 -24.62 -27.03
CA PRO A 112 9.06 -25.79 -26.87
C PRO A 112 8.19 -25.70 -25.60
N LYS A 113 7.02 -26.33 -25.63
CA LYS A 113 6.09 -26.46 -24.48
C LYS A 113 6.79 -27.16 -23.31
N GLY A 114 6.93 -26.48 -22.16
CA GLY A 114 7.27 -27.13 -20.88
C GLY A 114 8.27 -26.42 -19.96
N GLN A 115 8.96 -25.35 -20.39
CA GLN A 115 9.91 -24.65 -19.52
C GLN A 115 9.32 -23.35 -18.94
N ALA A 116 9.35 -23.22 -17.61
CA ALA A 116 9.00 -22.01 -16.91
C ALA A 116 9.97 -20.89 -17.30
N VAL A 117 9.44 -19.85 -17.96
CA VAL A 117 10.23 -18.69 -18.39
C VAL A 117 10.79 -17.96 -17.16
N PRO A 118 12.12 -17.73 -17.04
CA PRO A 118 12.74 -17.17 -15.84
C PRO A 118 12.20 -15.78 -15.41
N GLY A 119 11.58 -15.02 -16.31
CA GLY A 119 10.88 -13.77 -15.99
C GLY A 119 9.58 -13.94 -15.19
N LYS A 120 8.79 -15.00 -15.45
CA LYS A 120 7.50 -15.26 -14.77
C LYS A 120 7.66 -15.51 -13.26
N ALA A 121 8.74 -16.19 -12.86
CA ALA A 121 8.99 -16.55 -11.46
C ALA A 121 9.46 -15.36 -10.59
N LYS A 122 10.08 -14.34 -11.21
CA LYS A 122 10.55 -13.13 -10.52
C LYS A 122 9.39 -12.16 -10.28
N VAL A 123 8.53 -12.00 -11.30
CA VAL A 123 7.32 -11.16 -11.28
C VAL A 123 6.27 -11.65 -10.26
N MET A 124 6.05 -12.96 -10.13
CA MET A 124 5.11 -13.50 -9.12
C MET A 124 5.55 -13.30 -7.66
N LYS A 125 6.84 -13.06 -7.40
CA LYS A 125 7.33 -12.91 -6.01
C LYS A 125 6.97 -11.55 -5.41
N GLU A 126 6.90 -10.47 -6.18
CA GLU A 126 6.60 -9.15 -5.63
C GLU A 126 5.12 -8.99 -5.27
N MET A 127 4.21 -9.58 -6.06
CA MET A 127 2.79 -9.60 -5.75
C MET A 127 2.47 -10.31 -4.44
N LYS A 128 3.33 -11.22 -3.96
CA LYS A 128 3.04 -11.96 -2.70
C LYS A 128 3.00 -11.06 -1.47
N PHE A 129 3.59 -9.85 -1.52
CA PHE A 129 3.58 -8.92 -0.39
C PHE A 129 2.42 -7.93 -0.42
N ILE A 130 1.81 -7.72 -1.59
CA ILE A 130 0.68 -6.78 -1.72
C ILE A 130 -0.50 -7.21 -0.81
N PRO A 131 -0.94 -8.48 -0.77
CA PRO A 131 -1.99 -8.91 0.15
C PRO A 131 -1.68 -8.62 1.62
N ASN A 132 -0.42 -8.83 2.04
CA ASN A 132 0.01 -8.56 3.42
C ASN A 132 -0.02 -7.07 3.75
N LEU A 133 0.40 -6.22 2.81
CA LEU A 133 0.34 -4.78 2.94
C LEU A 133 -1.11 -4.29 3.04
N ILE A 134 -1.98 -4.73 2.14
CA ILE A 134 -3.41 -4.41 2.17
C ILE A 134 -4.03 -4.84 3.50
N TYR A 135 -3.76 -6.07 3.95
CA TYR A 135 -4.24 -6.55 5.23
C TYR A 135 -3.78 -5.67 6.39
N ALA A 136 -2.50 -5.24 6.41
CA ALA A 136 -1.98 -4.37 7.45
C ALA A 136 -2.66 -2.99 7.47
N ILE A 137 -2.94 -2.40 6.29
CA ILE A 137 -3.70 -1.15 6.16
C ILE A 137 -5.11 -1.33 6.74
N GLU A 138 -5.82 -2.39 6.36
CA GLU A 138 -7.18 -2.65 6.82
C GLU A 138 -7.26 -2.93 8.33
N GLN A 139 -6.26 -3.62 8.89
CA GLN A 139 -6.19 -3.80 10.34
C GLN A 139 -5.97 -2.45 11.04
N TYR A 140 -5.12 -1.59 10.50
CA TYR A 140 -4.92 -0.25 11.05
C TYR A 140 -6.22 0.57 11.02
N GLU A 141 -6.92 0.62 9.89
CA GLU A 141 -8.23 1.29 9.75
C GLU A 141 -9.25 0.73 10.75
N LYS A 142 -9.32 -0.59 10.90
CA LYS A 142 -10.20 -1.25 11.88
C LYS A 142 -9.90 -0.78 13.31
N PHE A 143 -8.64 -0.67 13.71
CA PHE A 143 -8.29 -0.19 15.05
C PHE A 143 -8.60 1.30 15.24
N LEU A 144 -8.44 2.12 14.21
CA LEU A 144 -8.84 3.53 14.26
C LEU A 144 -10.35 3.70 14.39
N ILE A 145 -11.16 2.88 13.71
CA ILE A 145 -12.63 2.88 13.88
C ILE A 145 -12.99 2.54 15.32
N GLN A 146 -12.37 1.50 15.89
CA GLN A 146 -12.60 1.10 17.28
C GLN A 146 -12.20 2.20 18.27
N LEU A 147 -11.05 2.83 18.05
CA LEU A 147 -10.56 3.92 18.87
C LEU A 147 -11.43 5.18 18.74
N SER A 148 -11.90 5.52 17.55
CA SER A 148 -12.77 6.67 17.31
C SER A 148 -14.07 6.56 18.11
N LYS A 149 -14.68 5.36 18.10
CA LYS A 149 -15.90 5.09 18.89
C LYS A 149 -15.68 5.26 20.40
N LYS A 150 -14.49 4.94 20.92
CA LYS A 150 -14.16 5.04 22.35
C LYS A 150 -13.74 6.44 22.77
N SER A 151 -12.94 7.10 21.96
CA SER A 151 -12.43 8.45 22.23
C SER A 151 -13.44 9.54 21.91
N LYS A 152 -14.48 9.23 21.12
CA LYS A 152 -15.43 10.18 20.54
C LYS A 152 -14.79 11.22 19.60
N ILE A 153 -13.56 10.96 19.15
CA ILE A 153 -12.83 11.77 18.19
C ILE A 153 -12.89 11.05 16.83
N ASN A 154 -13.22 11.78 15.76
CA ASN A 154 -13.32 11.21 14.43
C ASN A 154 -11.94 11.02 13.78
N LEU A 155 -11.24 9.92 14.10
CA LEU A 155 -9.92 9.62 13.53
C LEU A 155 -9.99 9.13 12.07
N MET A 156 -11.19 8.88 11.55
CA MET A 156 -11.40 8.39 10.19
C MET A 156 -11.67 9.51 9.19
N GLU A 157 -11.77 10.78 9.63
CA GLU A 157 -12.07 11.93 8.76
C GLU A 157 -11.17 12.00 7.52
N HIS A 158 -9.89 11.70 7.69
CA HIS A 158 -8.88 11.76 6.64
C HIS A 158 -8.48 10.40 6.06
N ILE A 159 -9.24 9.36 6.39
CA ILE A 159 -8.96 7.99 5.93
C ILE A 159 -10.14 7.53 5.08
N LYS A 160 -9.89 7.42 3.78
CA LYS A 160 -10.80 6.75 2.87
C LYS A 160 -10.70 5.24 3.15
N ARG A 161 -11.82 4.59 3.46
CA ARG A 161 -11.85 3.12 3.60
C ARG A 161 -11.22 2.48 2.37
N SER A 162 -10.29 1.56 2.59
CA SER A 162 -9.62 0.82 1.53
C SER A 162 -10.62 0.19 0.55
N THR A 163 -10.61 0.63 -0.71
CA THR A 163 -11.28 -0.05 -1.85
C THR A 163 -10.29 -0.91 -2.64
N ALA A 164 -9.09 -1.19 -2.09
CA ALA A 164 -8.06 -1.92 -2.82
C ALA A 164 -8.37 -3.40 -3.08
N ARG A 165 -9.39 -3.95 -2.41
CA ARG A 165 -9.97 -5.28 -2.71
C ARG A 165 -11.18 -5.23 -3.64
N ASP A 166 -11.65 -4.03 -3.99
CA ASP A 166 -12.76 -3.86 -4.92
C ASP A 166 -12.26 -4.12 -6.36
N PHE A 167 -13.18 -4.40 -7.28
CA PHE A 167 -12.83 -4.58 -8.70
C PHE A 167 -12.25 -3.27 -9.25
N ARG A 168 -10.93 -3.10 -9.15
CA ARG A 168 -10.21 -1.96 -9.74
C ARG A 168 -10.04 -2.25 -11.22
N ILE A 169 -10.85 -1.58 -12.04
CA ILE A 169 -10.56 -1.45 -13.47
C ILE A 169 -9.30 -0.58 -13.57
N ASN A 170 -8.19 -1.18 -13.99
CA ASN A 170 -6.96 -0.45 -14.25
C ASN A 170 -7.17 0.36 -15.53
N GLY A 171 -7.55 1.63 -15.41
CA GLY A 171 -7.81 2.51 -16.56
C GLY A 171 -6.65 2.58 -17.55
N ALA A 172 -5.41 2.47 -17.08
CA ALA A 172 -4.23 2.43 -17.96
C ALA A 172 -4.14 1.12 -18.73
N THR A 173 -4.49 -0.02 -18.11
CA THR A 173 -4.58 -1.30 -18.82
C THR A 173 -5.76 -1.32 -19.78
N LEU A 174 -6.89 -0.72 -19.41
CA LEU A 174 -8.07 -0.60 -20.27
C LEU A 174 -7.77 0.28 -21.48
N GLU A 175 -7.13 1.44 -21.29
CA GLU A 175 -6.72 2.30 -22.40
C GLU A 175 -5.67 1.62 -23.29
N ALA A 176 -4.72 0.89 -22.72
CA ALA A 176 -3.74 0.15 -23.52
C ALA A 176 -4.42 -0.95 -24.37
N ALA A 177 -5.35 -1.71 -23.78
CA ALA A 177 -6.11 -2.73 -24.50
C ALA A 177 -7.02 -2.13 -25.58
N LEU A 178 -7.69 -1.01 -25.30
CA LEU A 178 -8.52 -0.30 -26.28
C LEU A 178 -7.69 0.26 -27.45
N ARG A 179 -6.44 0.68 -27.19
CA ARG A 179 -5.52 1.13 -28.26
C ARG A 179 -5.02 -0.04 -29.12
N GLU A 180 -4.76 -1.21 -28.53
CA GLU A 180 -4.37 -2.42 -29.28
C GLU A 180 -5.52 -2.89 -30.21
N GLU A 181 -6.77 -2.90 -29.75
CA GLU A 181 -7.93 -3.22 -30.61
C GLU A 181 -8.09 -2.22 -31.76
N SER A 182 -7.90 -0.92 -31.52
CA SER A 182 -8.02 0.09 -32.59
C SER A 182 -6.91 0.01 -33.65
N SER A 183 -5.73 -0.53 -33.33
CA SER A 183 -4.65 -0.70 -34.29
C SER A 183 -4.77 -1.96 -35.16
N ASP A 184 -5.52 -2.97 -34.70
CA ASP A 184 -5.76 -4.21 -35.46
C ASP A 184 -6.91 -4.03 -36.50
N GLU A 185 -7.73 -2.98 -36.38
CA GLU A 185 -8.81 -2.66 -37.34
C GLU A 185 -8.37 -1.80 -38.55
N GLU A 186 -7.16 -1.22 -38.53
CA GLU A 186 -6.64 -0.41 -39.65
C GLU A 186 -5.84 -1.24 -40.70
N ASP A 187 -5.65 -2.54 -40.47
CA ASP A 187 -4.87 -3.46 -41.33
C ASP A 187 -5.74 -4.47 -42.15
N GLU A 188 -7.07 -4.31 -42.21
CA GLU A 188 -7.97 -5.01 -43.17
C GLU A 188 -8.39 -4.13 -44.36
#